data_AF-A0A1C2GGZ3-F1
#
_entry.id   AF-A0A1C2GGZ3-F1
#
_cell.length_a   1.000
_cell.length_b   1.000
_cell.length_c   1.000
_cell.angle_alpha   90.00
_cell.angle_beta   90.00
_cell.angle_gamma   90.00
#
_symmetry.space_group_name_H-M   'P 1'
#
loop_
_entity.id
_entity.type
_entity.pdbx_description
1 polymer ?
#
loop_
_entity_poly.entity_id
_entity_poly.type
_entity_poly.pdbx_seq_one_letter_code
_entity_poly.pdbx_strand_id
1 'polypeptide(L)'
;MKTRLILFMAAVAATATITAACKKASSTDNTTTTTTTTIGAGVPDVYKKIYGATSITIEGNYVVIKATSLPDHKSPYYQGTQWSNKYEAYNGTNSAWNQNPNTIAESDCTYKIPLNPTVASTHATTPLGPMGVAINGVPIFNQYAAGGAALTGEINSFDQYDGHPQQQGQYHYHAEPYYLTANKGKDALIGFLLDGFPVYGPTENGKTISNSDLDTYHGHFAVTADYPSGIYHYHTTAAAPYINGSGFYGTAGTISY
;
A
#
# COMPACT_ATOMS: atom_id res chain seq x y z
N MET A 1 69.18 -8.62 -63.67
CA MET A 1 67.85 -8.79 -64.29
C MET A 1 67.09 -7.49 -64.11
N LYS A 2 66.61 -6.91 -65.21
CA LYS A 2 65.96 -5.60 -65.31
C LYS A 2 64.61 -5.61 -64.57
N THR A 3 64.28 -4.55 -63.81
CA THR A 3 63.00 -3.82 -63.91
C THR A 3 63.15 -2.42 -63.30
N ARG A 4 62.81 -1.38 -64.07
CA ARG A 4 62.54 -0.01 -63.61
C ARG A 4 61.04 0.11 -63.33
N LEU A 5 60.61 0.80 -62.26
CA LEU A 5 59.35 1.55 -62.24
C LEU A 5 59.32 2.52 -61.03
N ILE A 6 59.54 3.81 -61.26
CA ILE A 6 58.58 4.93 -61.23
C ILE A 6 58.18 5.41 -59.82
N LEU A 7 58.47 6.70 -59.64
CA LEU A 7 58.25 7.65 -58.57
C LEU A 7 56.77 7.87 -58.25
N PHE A 8 56.41 8.02 -56.97
CA PHE A 8 55.34 8.94 -56.53
C PHE A 8 55.63 9.48 -55.13
N MET A 9 55.88 10.79 -55.06
CA MET A 9 55.80 11.59 -53.84
C MET A 9 54.34 11.66 -53.39
N ALA A 10 54.07 11.42 -52.11
CA ALA A 10 52.84 11.85 -51.46
C ALA A 10 53.15 12.33 -50.04
N ALA A 11 52.70 13.54 -49.75
CA ALA A 11 53.01 14.31 -48.56
C ALA A 11 52.44 13.68 -47.28
N VAL A 12 53.23 13.76 -46.20
CA VAL A 12 52.81 13.38 -44.85
C VAL A 12 51.97 14.52 -44.26
N ALA A 13 50.66 14.31 -44.13
CA ALA A 13 49.79 15.15 -43.32
C ALA A 13 49.56 14.45 -41.97
N ALA A 14 50.23 14.93 -40.91
CA ALA A 14 50.00 14.47 -39.56
C ALA A 14 48.63 14.95 -39.08
N THR A 15 47.66 14.01 -38.98
CA THR A 15 46.36 14.27 -38.37
C THR A 15 46.39 13.75 -36.94
N ALA A 16 46.30 14.65 -35.97
CA ALA A 16 46.20 14.31 -34.56
C ALA A 16 44.82 13.69 -34.28
N THR A 17 44.79 12.39 -34.00
CA THR A 17 43.59 11.68 -33.55
C THR A 17 43.36 11.95 -32.07
N ILE A 18 42.36 12.78 -31.75
CA ILE A 18 41.85 12.95 -30.39
C ILE A 18 40.91 11.75 -30.11
N THR A 19 41.36 10.81 -29.29
CA THR A 19 40.52 9.73 -28.78
C THR A 19 39.68 10.26 -27.61
N ALA A 20 38.43 10.62 -27.89
CA ALA A 20 37.43 10.88 -26.86
C ALA A 20 37.00 9.55 -26.23
N ALA A 21 37.63 9.20 -25.10
CA ALA A 21 37.19 8.09 -24.26
C ALA A 21 35.93 8.52 -23.49
N CYS A 22 34.75 8.23 -24.04
CA CYS A 22 33.50 8.29 -23.28
C CYS A 22 33.52 7.19 -22.22
N LYS A 23 33.90 7.52 -20.99
CA LYS A 23 33.58 6.68 -19.83
C LYS A 23 32.06 6.59 -19.75
N LYS A 24 31.50 5.43 -20.09
CA LYS A 24 30.11 5.09 -19.79
C LYS A 24 30.01 5.02 -18.27
N ALA A 25 29.64 6.13 -17.64
CA ALA A 25 29.20 6.11 -16.25
C ALA A 25 27.91 5.30 -16.23
N SER A 26 27.97 4.08 -15.70
CA SER A 26 26.78 3.37 -15.25
C SER A 26 26.22 4.16 -14.08
N SER A 27 25.34 5.11 -14.37
CA SER A 27 24.40 5.61 -13.38
C SER A 27 23.38 4.50 -13.14
N THR A 28 23.63 3.67 -12.14
CA THR A 28 22.53 3.06 -11.38
C THR A 28 21.80 4.20 -10.70
N ASP A 29 20.91 4.85 -11.46
CA ASP A 29 19.94 5.75 -10.90
C ASP A 29 18.91 4.87 -10.20
N ASN A 30 19.17 4.59 -8.94
CA ASN A 30 18.17 4.05 -8.04
C ASN A 30 17.30 5.24 -7.63
N THR A 31 16.53 5.75 -8.58
CA THR A 31 15.56 6.83 -8.35
C THR A 31 14.43 6.22 -7.53
N THR A 32 14.60 6.21 -6.21
CA THR A 32 13.47 6.15 -5.30
C THR A 32 12.66 7.41 -5.57
N THR A 33 11.60 7.29 -6.37
CA THR A 33 10.62 8.37 -6.53
C THR A 33 9.96 8.55 -5.17
N THR A 34 10.53 9.44 -4.35
CA THR A 34 9.86 9.94 -3.16
C THR A 34 8.68 10.77 -3.65
N THR A 35 7.52 10.14 -3.80
CA THR A 35 6.27 10.84 -4.02
C THR A 35 6.05 11.70 -2.78
N THR A 36 6.34 12.99 -2.87
CA THR A 36 6.09 13.94 -1.78
C THR A 36 4.58 14.08 -1.62
N THR A 37 4.03 13.55 -0.53
CA THR A 37 2.62 13.75 -0.19
C THR A 37 2.33 15.23 -0.01
N THR A 38 1.33 15.75 -0.74
CA THR A 38 0.86 17.12 -0.54
C THR A 38 -0.06 17.18 0.68
N ILE A 39 0.33 17.88 1.73
CA ILE A 39 -0.48 18.05 2.95
C ILE A 39 -1.10 19.44 2.98
N GLY A 40 -2.43 19.49 2.99
CA GLY A 40 -3.20 20.72 3.13
C GLY A 40 -3.14 21.32 4.53
N ALA A 41 -3.45 22.62 4.62
CA ALA A 41 -3.54 23.31 5.90
C ALA A 41 -4.64 22.68 6.79
N GLY A 42 -4.37 22.58 8.09
CA GLY A 42 -5.33 22.09 9.08
C GLY A 42 -5.49 20.57 9.14
N VAL A 43 -4.76 19.78 8.34
CA VAL A 43 -4.76 18.32 8.43
C VAL A 43 -4.15 17.88 9.78
N PRO A 44 -4.88 17.12 10.62
CA PRO A 44 -4.34 16.59 11.87
C PRO A 44 -3.14 15.66 11.67
N ASP A 45 -2.21 15.65 12.62
CA ASP A 45 -0.94 14.91 12.51
C ASP A 45 -1.13 13.41 12.29
N VAL A 46 -2.17 12.81 12.86
CA VAL A 46 -2.46 11.38 12.71
C VAL A 46 -2.68 10.98 11.24
N TYR A 47 -3.33 11.83 10.44
CA TYR A 47 -3.55 11.55 9.02
C TYR A 47 -2.27 11.73 8.19
N LYS A 48 -1.30 12.54 8.65
CA LYS A 48 0.01 12.68 7.98
C LYS A 48 0.83 11.39 8.02
N LYS A 49 0.44 10.42 8.85
CA LYS A 49 1.05 9.08 8.90
C LYS A 49 0.70 8.23 7.67
N ILE A 50 -0.29 8.62 6.86
CA ILE A 50 -0.62 7.97 5.59
C ILE A 50 0.41 8.38 4.54
N TYR A 51 1.62 7.84 4.67
CA TYR A 51 2.78 8.17 3.85
C TYR A 51 2.64 7.72 2.39
N GLY A 52 1.73 6.79 2.09
CA GLY A 52 1.44 6.39 0.70
C GLY A 52 0.40 7.26 -0.01
N ALA A 53 -0.10 8.31 0.64
CA ALA A 53 -0.98 9.27 -0.01
C ALA A 53 -0.21 10.17 -0.98
N THR A 54 -0.83 10.53 -2.10
CA THR A 54 -0.36 11.59 -3.00
C THR A 54 -0.78 12.97 -2.48
N SER A 55 -1.95 13.07 -1.85
CA SER A 55 -2.38 14.28 -1.15
C SER A 55 -3.32 13.97 0.02
N ILE A 56 -3.26 14.81 1.05
CA ILE A 56 -4.20 14.79 2.17
C ILE A 56 -4.66 16.23 2.42
N THR A 57 -5.96 16.50 2.33
CA THR A 57 -6.54 17.84 2.49
C THR A 57 -7.80 17.81 3.34
N ILE A 58 -8.26 18.96 3.80
CA ILE A 58 -9.55 19.10 4.50
C ILE A 58 -10.59 19.70 3.54
N GLU A 59 -11.78 19.10 3.50
CA GLU A 59 -12.94 19.63 2.80
C GLU A 59 -14.16 19.63 3.74
N GLY A 60 -14.46 20.79 4.32
CA GLY A 60 -15.49 20.90 5.35
C GLY A 60 -15.15 20.03 6.57
N ASN A 61 -16.05 19.09 6.90
CA ASN A 61 -15.86 18.16 8.03
C ASN A 61 -15.21 16.83 7.62
N TYR A 62 -14.50 16.79 6.50
CA TYR A 62 -13.88 15.57 5.99
C TYR A 62 -12.38 15.75 5.75
N VAL A 63 -11.64 14.67 5.98
CA VAL A 63 -10.29 14.48 5.43
C VAL A 63 -10.43 13.81 4.07
N VAL A 64 -9.82 14.41 3.06
CA VAL A 64 -9.75 13.88 1.70
C VAL A 64 -8.34 13.35 1.46
N ILE A 65 -8.21 12.04 1.25
CA ILE A 65 -6.97 11.31 1.05
C ILE A 65 -6.96 10.79 -0.37
N LYS A 66 -5.94 11.13 -1.14
CA LYS A 66 -5.71 10.55 -2.48
C LYS A 66 -4.52 9.61 -2.43
N ALA A 67 -4.63 8.45 -3.06
CA ALA A 67 -3.55 7.46 -3.16
C ALA A 67 -3.64 6.71 -4.50
N THR A 68 -2.52 6.18 -4.99
CA THR A 68 -2.45 5.41 -6.24
C THR A 68 -2.64 3.90 -6.03
N SER A 69 -2.92 3.48 -4.79
CA SER A 69 -3.10 2.07 -4.40
C SER A 69 -1.92 1.14 -4.73
N LEU A 70 -0.72 1.71 -4.94
CA LEU A 70 0.47 0.95 -5.29
C LEU A 70 1.26 0.55 -4.03
N PRO A 71 1.45 -0.75 -3.74
CA PRO A 71 2.21 -1.15 -2.56
C PRO A 71 3.68 -0.71 -2.65
N ASP A 72 4.24 -0.41 -1.48
CA ASP A 72 5.60 0.09 -1.32
C ASP A 72 6.63 -1.03 -1.06
N HIS A 73 6.16 -2.28 -0.95
CA HIS A 73 6.98 -3.47 -0.78
C HIS A 73 7.15 -4.26 -2.09
N LYS A 74 8.03 -5.26 -2.06
CA LYS A 74 8.13 -6.21 -3.16
C LYS A 74 7.00 -7.23 -3.12
N SER A 75 6.66 -7.81 -4.27
CA SER A 75 5.59 -8.79 -4.38
C SER A 75 5.79 -9.68 -5.62
N PRO A 76 5.38 -10.97 -5.60
CA PRO A 76 5.31 -11.81 -6.78
C PRO A 76 4.35 -11.24 -7.84
N TYR A 77 3.37 -10.45 -7.42
CA TYR A 77 2.39 -9.83 -8.32
C TYR A 77 2.92 -8.67 -9.17
N TYR A 78 4.19 -8.27 -8.99
CA TYR A 78 4.89 -7.36 -9.89
C TYR A 78 5.49 -8.04 -11.13
N GLN A 79 5.44 -9.38 -11.20
CA GLN A 79 5.94 -10.12 -12.35
C GLN A 79 5.25 -9.65 -13.65
N GLY A 80 6.05 -9.28 -14.66
CA GLY A 80 5.53 -8.83 -15.96
C GLY A 80 4.99 -7.40 -15.98
N THR A 81 5.05 -6.66 -14.87
CA THR A 81 4.63 -5.25 -14.82
C THR A 81 5.78 -4.30 -15.17
N GLN A 82 5.47 -3.02 -15.36
CA GLN A 82 6.48 -1.95 -15.53
C GLN A 82 7.36 -1.75 -14.29
N TRP A 83 6.92 -2.19 -13.09
CA TRP A 83 7.68 -2.16 -11.84
C TRP A 83 8.44 -3.46 -11.58
N SER A 84 9.04 -4.06 -12.61
CA SER A 84 9.78 -5.33 -12.49
C SER A 84 10.91 -5.30 -11.46
N ASN A 85 11.44 -4.12 -11.10
CA ASN A 85 12.40 -3.95 -9.99
C ASN A 85 11.80 -4.20 -8.59
N LYS A 86 10.46 -4.16 -8.47
CA LYS A 86 9.71 -4.51 -7.25
C LYS A 86 9.27 -5.98 -7.21
N TYR A 87 9.60 -6.77 -8.23
CA TYR A 87 9.34 -8.20 -8.20
C TYR A 87 10.18 -8.90 -7.13
N GLU A 88 9.54 -9.82 -6.42
CA GLU A 88 10.17 -10.81 -5.55
C GLU A 88 9.34 -12.09 -5.61
N ALA A 89 9.99 -13.25 -5.79
CA ALA A 89 9.28 -14.52 -5.71
C ALA A 89 8.68 -14.70 -4.31
N TYR A 90 7.51 -15.33 -4.21
CA TYR A 90 6.88 -15.60 -2.92
C TYR A 90 7.84 -16.29 -1.95
N ASN A 91 7.99 -15.72 -0.77
CA ASN A 91 8.84 -16.22 0.31
C ASN A 91 8.08 -16.28 1.66
N GLY A 92 6.75 -16.25 1.60
CA GLY A 92 5.89 -16.37 2.78
C GLY A 92 5.77 -17.81 3.28
N THR A 93 5.00 -17.98 4.35
CA THR A 93 4.90 -19.25 5.10
C THR A 93 3.70 -20.12 4.72
N ASN A 94 2.78 -19.62 3.90
CA ASN A 94 1.61 -20.40 3.47
C ASN A 94 2.03 -21.46 2.44
N SER A 95 2.07 -22.73 2.85
CA SER A 95 2.42 -23.85 1.97
C SER A 95 1.39 -24.13 0.88
N ALA A 96 0.15 -23.65 1.04
CA ALA A 96 -0.91 -23.76 0.05
C ALA A 96 -0.96 -22.54 -0.88
N TRP A 97 0.04 -21.63 -0.79
CA TRP A 97 0.06 -20.44 -1.61
C TRP A 97 0.03 -20.77 -3.10
N ASN A 98 -0.86 -20.08 -3.81
CA ASN A 98 -1.05 -20.19 -5.23
C ASN A 98 -1.40 -18.81 -5.80
N GLN A 99 -0.47 -18.23 -6.56
CA GLN A 99 -0.65 -16.94 -7.19
C GLN A 99 -1.88 -16.95 -8.10
N ASN A 100 -2.75 -15.95 -7.95
CA ASN A 100 -3.83 -15.73 -8.90
C ASN A 100 -3.26 -15.10 -10.20
N PRO A 101 -4.00 -15.11 -11.33
CA PRO A 101 -3.46 -14.66 -12.62
C PRO A 101 -3.37 -13.12 -12.75
N ASN A 102 -3.74 -12.36 -11.72
CA ASN A 102 -3.74 -10.90 -11.77
C ASN A 102 -2.32 -10.34 -11.56
N THR A 103 -2.13 -9.07 -11.88
CA THR A 103 -0.87 -8.34 -11.66
C THR A 103 -1.15 -6.97 -11.08
N ILE A 104 -0.23 -6.43 -10.28
CA ILE A 104 -0.39 -5.11 -9.67
C ILE A 104 -0.45 -4.02 -10.75
N ALA A 105 -1.42 -3.12 -10.62
CA ALA A 105 -1.55 -1.90 -11.39
C ALA A 105 -1.86 -0.72 -10.45
N GLU A 106 -1.54 0.50 -10.90
CA GLU A 106 -1.97 1.70 -10.20
C GLU A 106 -3.49 1.87 -10.31
N SER A 107 -4.08 2.37 -9.22
CA SER A 107 -5.49 2.73 -9.14
C SER A 107 -5.64 3.96 -8.26
N ASP A 108 -5.94 5.08 -8.90
CA ASP A 108 -6.23 6.33 -8.19
C ASP A 108 -7.51 6.16 -7.36
N CYS A 109 -7.38 6.41 -6.06
CA CYS A 109 -8.47 6.35 -5.10
C CYS A 109 -8.51 7.66 -4.33
N THR A 110 -9.71 8.25 -4.24
CA THR A 110 -9.99 9.38 -3.36
C THR A 110 -10.91 8.93 -2.24
N TYR A 111 -10.38 8.85 -1.03
CA TYR A 111 -11.11 8.58 0.20
C TYR A 111 -11.52 9.90 0.82
N LYS A 112 -12.79 10.02 1.20
CA LYS A 112 -13.32 11.15 1.97
C LYS A 112 -13.89 10.60 3.26
N ILE A 113 -13.17 10.76 4.36
CA ILE A 113 -13.53 10.21 5.68
C ILE A 113 -13.86 11.33 6.67
N PRO A 114 -14.77 11.12 7.65
CA PRO A 114 -15.08 12.12 8.65
C PRO A 114 -13.83 12.59 9.40
N LEU A 115 -13.65 13.91 9.52
CA LEU A 115 -12.54 14.52 10.27
C LEU A 115 -12.64 14.19 11.77
N ASN A 116 -13.86 14.17 12.29
CA ASN A 116 -14.20 13.84 13.68
C ASN A 116 -15.17 12.65 13.65
N PRO A 117 -14.68 11.40 13.66
CA PRO A 117 -15.53 10.23 13.55
C PRO A 117 -16.45 10.11 14.77
N THR A 118 -17.72 9.77 14.53
CA THR A 118 -18.74 9.58 15.56
C THR A 118 -19.48 8.28 15.31
N VAL A 119 -19.93 7.64 16.39
CA VAL A 119 -20.76 6.43 16.32
C VAL A 119 -22.01 6.72 15.48
N ALA A 120 -22.35 5.81 14.57
CA ALA A 120 -23.57 5.92 13.79
C ALA A 120 -24.80 5.51 14.62
N SER A 121 -25.93 6.17 14.40
CA SER A 121 -27.22 5.69 14.92
C SER A 121 -27.74 4.47 14.15
N THR A 122 -27.25 4.27 12.92
CA THR A 122 -27.52 3.11 12.07
C THR A 122 -26.23 2.74 11.34
N HIS A 123 -25.70 1.57 11.65
CA HIS A 123 -24.43 1.08 11.13
C HIS A 123 -24.58 0.56 9.70
N ALA A 124 -23.82 1.14 8.76
CA ALA A 124 -23.83 0.70 7.37
C ALA A 124 -22.91 -0.51 7.18
N THR A 125 -23.32 -1.46 6.32
CA THR A 125 -22.44 -2.55 5.89
C THR A 125 -21.26 -2.01 5.10
N THR A 126 -20.09 -2.63 5.26
CA THR A 126 -18.91 -2.34 4.44
C THR A 126 -19.17 -2.75 2.98
N PRO A 127 -18.65 -2.00 1.99
CA PRO A 127 -18.71 -2.43 0.59
C PRO A 127 -17.85 -3.69 0.39
N LEU A 128 -18.11 -4.47 -0.66
CA LEU A 128 -17.26 -5.61 -1.07
C LEU A 128 -15.94 -5.18 -1.76
N GLY A 129 -15.62 -3.88 -1.74
CA GLY A 129 -14.38 -3.30 -2.24
C GLY A 129 -13.66 -2.53 -1.14
N PRO A 130 -12.96 -1.43 -1.47
CA PRO A 130 -12.31 -0.61 -0.47
C PRO A 130 -13.27 -0.11 0.60
N MET A 131 -13.00 -0.47 1.85
CA MET A 131 -13.66 0.03 3.05
C MET A 131 -12.78 1.01 3.85
N GLY A 132 -11.55 1.23 3.42
CA GLY A 132 -10.57 2.06 4.10
C GLY A 132 -9.26 2.18 3.34
N VAL A 133 -8.31 2.89 3.94
CA VAL A 133 -6.97 3.14 3.38
C VAL A 133 -5.92 2.85 4.43
N ALA A 134 -4.93 2.03 4.07
CA ALA A 134 -3.76 1.76 4.91
C ALA A 134 -2.76 2.93 4.85
N ILE A 135 -1.84 3.01 5.81
CA ILE A 135 -0.87 4.11 5.88
C ILE A 135 0.09 4.14 4.68
N ASN A 136 0.28 3.02 3.98
CA ASN A 136 1.00 2.98 2.70
C ASN A 136 0.12 3.24 1.48
N GLY A 137 -1.10 3.75 1.66
CA GLY A 137 -2.02 4.14 0.57
C GLY A 137 -2.73 2.96 -0.10
N VAL A 138 -2.45 1.73 0.31
CA VAL A 138 -3.12 0.52 -0.18
C VAL A 138 -4.55 0.44 0.40
N PRO A 139 -5.56 0.12 -0.42
CA PRO A 139 -6.91 -0.13 0.05
C PRO A 139 -7.01 -1.24 1.10
N ILE A 140 -7.86 -1.01 2.10
CA ILE A 140 -8.32 -2.04 3.04
C ILE A 140 -9.69 -2.52 2.53
N PHE A 141 -9.84 -3.81 2.28
CA PHE A 141 -11.05 -4.44 1.72
C PHE A 141 -11.89 -5.16 2.77
N ASN A 142 -13.12 -5.49 2.37
CA ASN A 142 -14.07 -6.34 3.10
C ASN A 142 -13.47 -7.63 3.65
N GLN A 143 -13.98 -8.12 4.77
CA GLN A 143 -13.69 -9.46 5.29
C GLN A 143 -14.20 -10.61 4.40
N TYR A 144 -14.96 -10.30 3.35
CA TYR A 144 -15.47 -11.24 2.36
C TYR A 144 -14.83 -11.03 0.99
N ALA A 145 -14.70 -12.13 0.27
CA ALA A 145 -14.36 -12.19 -1.14
C ALA A 145 -15.52 -11.66 -2.02
N ALA A 146 -15.27 -11.61 -3.33
CA ALA A 146 -16.30 -11.35 -4.32
C ALA A 146 -17.53 -12.25 -4.13
N GLY A 147 -18.73 -11.67 -4.25
CA GLY A 147 -20.00 -12.39 -4.03
C GLY A 147 -20.32 -12.68 -2.56
N GLY A 148 -19.58 -12.12 -1.60
CA GLY A 148 -19.81 -12.32 -0.17
C GLY A 148 -19.29 -13.65 0.36
N ALA A 149 -18.35 -14.29 -0.34
CA ALA A 149 -17.80 -15.57 0.07
C ALA A 149 -16.75 -15.42 1.18
N ALA A 150 -16.58 -16.46 1.98
CA ALA A 150 -15.51 -16.51 2.98
C ALA A 150 -14.13 -16.55 2.31
N LEU A 151 -13.12 -15.93 2.93
CA LEU A 151 -11.75 -15.85 2.42
C LEU A 151 -10.97 -17.17 2.44
N THR A 152 -11.56 -18.29 2.86
CA THR A 152 -10.88 -19.58 3.06
C THR A 152 -10.09 -20.05 1.83
N GLY A 153 -10.57 -19.77 0.62
CA GLY A 153 -9.83 -20.05 -0.62
C GLY A 153 -8.92 -18.91 -1.07
N GLU A 154 -9.36 -17.66 -0.89
CA GLU A 154 -8.68 -16.47 -1.37
C GLU A 154 -7.38 -16.16 -0.60
N ILE A 155 -7.32 -16.54 0.68
CA ILE A 155 -6.13 -16.38 1.53
C ILE A 155 -4.89 -17.08 0.95
N ASN A 156 -5.09 -18.12 0.13
CA ASN A 156 -3.99 -18.80 -0.55
C ASN A 156 -3.40 -18.00 -1.71
N SER A 157 -4.05 -16.90 -2.12
CA SER A 157 -3.50 -16.00 -3.12
C SER A 157 -2.75 -14.81 -2.50
N PHE A 158 -2.83 -14.59 -1.19
CA PHE A 158 -2.13 -13.47 -0.56
C PHE A 158 -0.63 -13.65 -0.61
N ASP A 159 0.10 -12.60 -0.95
CA ASP A 159 1.55 -12.63 -0.95
C ASP A 159 2.14 -12.67 0.47
N GLN A 160 3.46 -12.61 0.60
CA GLN A 160 4.14 -12.70 1.89
C GLN A 160 3.79 -11.58 2.90
N TYR A 161 3.02 -10.58 2.46
CA TYR A 161 2.55 -9.45 3.26
C TYR A 161 1.02 -9.38 3.37
N ASP A 162 0.34 -10.51 3.15
CA ASP A 162 -1.10 -10.71 3.36
C ASP A 162 -2.01 -9.81 2.50
N GLY A 163 -1.55 -9.47 1.30
CA GLY A 163 -2.37 -8.79 0.29
C GLY A 163 -2.22 -9.39 -1.10
N HIS A 164 -3.07 -8.95 -2.02
CA HIS A 164 -3.05 -9.39 -3.42
C HIS A 164 -3.81 -8.42 -4.33
N PRO A 165 -3.62 -8.47 -5.67
CA PRO A 165 -4.42 -7.70 -6.60
C PRO A 165 -5.69 -8.43 -7.04
N GLN A 166 -6.76 -7.65 -7.20
CA GLN A 166 -7.96 -8.06 -7.94
C GLN A 166 -7.74 -7.94 -9.47
N GLN A 167 -8.73 -8.33 -10.28
CA GLN A 167 -8.66 -8.42 -11.76
C GLN A 167 -8.21 -7.15 -12.49
N GLN A 168 -8.53 -5.94 -12.02
CA GLN A 168 -8.04 -4.67 -12.59
C GLN A 168 -6.70 -4.22 -11.96
N GLY A 169 -6.09 -5.05 -11.13
CA GLY A 169 -4.73 -4.86 -10.61
C GLY A 169 -4.63 -4.07 -9.30
N GLN A 170 -5.75 -3.61 -8.74
CA GLN A 170 -5.74 -2.92 -7.44
C GLN A 170 -5.32 -3.91 -6.34
N TYR A 171 -4.11 -3.73 -5.83
CA TYR A 171 -3.60 -4.45 -4.66
C TYR A 171 -4.34 -4.00 -3.41
N HIS A 172 -4.67 -4.92 -2.51
CA HIS A 172 -5.41 -4.63 -1.30
C HIS A 172 -5.15 -5.63 -0.17
N TYR A 173 -5.52 -5.25 1.04
CA TYR A 173 -5.47 -6.09 2.23
C TYR A 173 -6.87 -6.47 2.70
N HIS A 174 -7.08 -7.75 2.99
CA HIS A 174 -8.26 -8.25 3.72
C HIS A 174 -7.96 -8.54 5.19
N ALA A 175 -6.69 -8.73 5.52
CA ALA A 175 -6.18 -9.12 6.83
C ALA A 175 -5.00 -8.22 7.23
N GLU A 176 -4.32 -8.57 8.32
CA GLU A 176 -3.16 -7.83 8.83
C GLU A 176 -2.15 -7.50 7.71
N PRO A 177 -1.91 -6.21 7.39
CA PRO A 177 -0.86 -5.84 6.43
C PRO A 177 0.51 -6.11 7.04
N TYR A 178 1.02 -7.33 6.90
CA TYR A 178 2.20 -7.79 7.65
C TYR A 178 3.45 -6.96 7.35
N TYR A 179 3.56 -6.39 6.14
CA TYR A 179 4.63 -5.43 5.82
C TYR A 179 4.61 -4.22 6.76
N LEU A 180 3.43 -3.69 7.07
CA LEU A 180 3.28 -2.53 7.95
C LEU A 180 3.60 -2.90 9.40
N THR A 181 3.05 -4.01 9.92
CA THR A 181 3.29 -4.41 11.31
C THR A 181 4.74 -4.84 11.55
N ALA A 182 5.39 -5.47 10.56
CA ALA A 182 6.81 -5.80 10.63
C ALA A 182 7.72 -4.56 10.69
N ASN A 183 7.37 -3.49 9.98
CA ASN A 183 8.20 -2.28 9.88
C ASN A 183 7.85 -1.18 10.90
N LYS A 184 6.60 -1.13 11.37
CA LYS A 184 6.09 -0.08 12.26
C LYS A 184 5.83 -0.55 13.68
N GLY A 185 5.74 -1.86 13.91
CA GLY A 185 5.34 -2.46 15.17
C GLY A 185 3.93 -3.07 15.10
N LYS A 186 3.70 -4.08 15.94
CA LYS A 186 2.41 -4.80 15.99
C LYS A 186 1.28 -4.00 16.64
N ASP A 187 1.60 -2.91 17.32
CA ASP A 187 0.67 -1.96 17.93
C ASP A 187 0.55 -0.66 17.13
N ALA A 188 1.14 -0.62 15.93
CA ALA A 188 1.13 0.58 15.10
C ALA A 188 -0.24 0.86 14.49
N LEU A 189 -0.48 2.14 14.20
CA LEU A 189 -1.54 2.57 13.29
C LEU A 189 -1.31 1.97 11.90
N ILE A 190 -2.28 1.23 11.40
CA ILE A 190 -2.26 0.55 10.10
C ILE A 190 -3.02 1.33 9.04
N GLY A 191 -4.07 2.04 9.41
CA GLY A 191 -4.89 2.80 8.47
C GLY A 191 -6.14 3.39 9.11
N PHE A 192 -7.09 3.76 8.26
CA PHE A 192 -8.39 4.28 8.64
C PHE A 192 -9.48 3.62 7.79
N LEU A 193 -10.61 3.29 8.41
CA LEU A 193 -11.80 2.92 7.66
C LEU A 193 -12.55 4.16 7.17
N LEU A 194 -13.51 3.96 6.25
CA LEU A 194 -14.27 5.07 5.64
C LEU A 194 -15.09 5.87 6.64
N ASP A 195 -15.38 5.32 7.82
CA ASP A 195 -16.05 6.02 8.92
C ASP A 195 -15.11 6.92 9.74
N GLY A 196 -13.82 6.96 9.40
CA GLY A 196 -12.81 7.83 9.99
C GLY A 196 -12.16 7.26 11.26
N PHE A 197 -12.60 6.10 11.75
CA PHE A 197 -11.96 5.46 12.89
C PHE A 197 -10.65 4.74 12.47
N PRO A 198 -9.60 4.81 13.30
CA PRO A 198 -8.32 4.20 12.99
C PRO A 198 -8.37 2.67 13.12
N VAL A 199 -7.47 2.01 12.39
CA VAL A 199 -7.21 0.57 12.47
C VAL A 199 -5.79 0.38 13.00
N TYR A 200 -5.62 -0.41 14.05
CA TYR A 200 -4.33 -0.77 14.64
C TYR A 200 -3.96 -2.22 14.35
N GLY A 201 -2.68 -2.54 14.52
CA GLY A 201 -2.15 -3.90 14.37
C GLY A 201 -2.68 -4.87 15.45
N PRO A 202 -2.17 -6.11 15.49
CA PRO A 202 -2.72 -7.19 16.31
C PRO A 202 -2.38 -7.11 17.80
N THR A 203 -1.70 -6.07 18.26
CA THR A 203 -1.37 -5.90 19.68
C THR A 203 -1.76 -4.54 20.19
N GLU A 204 -2.15 -4.48 21.46
CA GLU A 204 -2.36 -3.23 22.19
C GLU A 204 -1.85 -3.41 23.62
N ASN A 205 -1.14 -2.42 24.16
CA ASN A 205 -0.64 -2.44 25.54
C ASN A 205 0.15 -3.72 25.90
N GLY A 206 0.94 -4.22 24.95
CA GLY A 206 1.77 -5.43 25.11
C GLY A 206 0.99 -6.77 25.06
N LYS A 207 -0.32 -6.73 24.80
CA LYS A 207 -1.18 -7.91 24.67
C LYS A 207 -1.57 -8.12 23.22
N THR A 208 -1.62 -9.38 22.76
CA THR A 208 -2.26 -9.75 21.49
C THR A 208 -3.77 -9.66 21.61
N ILE A 209 -4.38 -8.91 20.69
CA ILE A 209 -5.83 -8.72 20.62
C ILE A 209 -6.47 -9.91 19.91
N SER A 210 -7.57 -10.38 20.46
CA SER A 210 -8.39 -11.48 19.94
C SER A 210 -9.83 -11.02 19.74
N ASN A 211 -10.64 -11.81 19.02
CA ASN A 211 -12.06 -11.49 18.81
C ASN A 211 -12.84 -11.32 20.12
N SER A 212 -12.46 -12.01 21.20
CA SER A 212 -13.13 -11.87 22.49
C SER A 212 -12.82 -10.56 23.22
N ASP A 213 -11.79 -9.83 22.77
CA ASP A 213 -11.46 -8.50 23.28
C ASP A 213 -12.22 -7.38 22.55
N LEU A 214 -12.87 -7.70 21.43
CA LEU A 214 -13.48 -6.75 20.51
C LEU A 214 -15.01 -6.88 20.49
N ASP A 215 -15.67 -5.80 20.07
CA ASP A 215 -17.10 -5.78 19.87
C ASP A 215 -17.51 -6.42 18.52
N THR A 216 -18.81 -6.36 18.21
CA THR A 216 -19.36 -6.94 16.97
C THR A 216 -18.88 -6.25 15.69
N TYR A 217 -18.37 -5.01 15.77
CA TYR A 217 -17.81 -4.25 14.65
C TYR A 217 -16.30 -4.50 14.52
N HIS A 218 -15.72 -5.31 15.41
CA HIS A 218 -14.31 -5.67 15.46
C HIS A 218 -13.39 -4.54 15.95
N GLY A 219 -13.91 -3.73 16.87
CA GLY A 219 -13.12 -2.71 17.56
C GLY A 219 -13.49 -2.58 19.02
N HIS A 220 -12.91 -1.58 19.67
CA HIS A 220 -13.20 -1.22 21.06
C HIS A 220 -12.79 0.23 21.33
N PHE A 221 -13.13 0.76 22.51
CA PHE A 221 -12.72 2.10 22.93
C PHE A 221 -11.58 2.01 23.95
N ALA A 222 -10.42 2.57 23.62
CA ALA A 222 -9.30 2.68 24.54
C ALA A 222 -8.38 3.85 24.19
N VAL A 223 -7.43 4.15 25.07
CA VAL A 223 -6.35 5.12 24.81
C VAL A 223 -5.30 4.51 23.90
N THR A 224 -4.84 5.27 22.92
CA THR A 224 -3.74 4.85 22.03
C THR A 224 -2.64 5.90 22.02
N ALA A 225 -1.49 5.56 21.46
CA ALA A 225 -0.39 6.52 21.30
C ALA A 225 -0.78 7.74 20.45
N ASP A 226 -1.74 7.58 19.52
CA ASP A 226 -2.24 8.66 18.66
C ASP A 226 -3.42 9.42 19.26
N TYR A 227 -4.20 8.74 20.11
CA TYR A 227 -5.41 9.27 20.75
C TYR A 227 -5.31 9.11 22.27
N PRO A 228 -4.54 9.98 22.96
CA PRO A 228 -4.32 9.88 24.41
C PRO A 228 -5.58 10.13 25.23
N SER A 229 -6.60 10.78 24.65
CA SER A 229 -7.93 10.95 25.27
C SER A 229 -8.86 9.75 25.05
N GLY A 230 -8.41 8.73 24.32
CA GLY A 230 -9.22 7.59 23.92
C GLY A 230 -10.00 7.82 22.64
N ILE A 231 -10.13 6.75 21.85
CA ILE A 231 -10.98 6.70 20.66
C ILE A 231 -11.48 5.27 20.46
N TYR A 232 -12.65 5.13 19.84
CA TYR A 232 -13.02 3.85 19.25
C TYR A 232 -12.05 3.51 18.10
N HIS A 233 -11.56 2.28 18.03
CA HIS A 233 -10.67 1.87 16.95
C HIS A 233 -10.78 0.37 16.69
N TYR A 234 -10.47 0.00 15.45
CA TYR A 234 -10.44 -1.38 15.00
C TYR A 234 -9.06 -2.00 15.23
N HIS A 235 -9.01 -3.32 15.26
CA HIS A 235 -7.76 -4.07 15.29
C HIS A 235 -7.71 -5.08 14.16
N THR A 236 -6.51 -5.30 13.63
CA THR A 236 -6.25 -6.51 12.85
C THR A 236 -6.19 -7.71 13.81
N THR A 237 -6.77 -8.85 13.45
CA THR A 237 -6.66 -10.09 14.26
C THR A 237 -6.34 -11.31 13.40
N ALA A 238 -5.86 -12.39 14.03
CA ALA A 238 -5.49 -13.62 13.35
C ALA A 238 -6.69 -14.47 12.89
N ALA A 239 -7.92 -14.10 13.27
CA ALA A 239 -9.13 -14.86 12.97
C ALA A 239 -10.16 -13.96 12.28
N ALA A 240 -11.04 -14.56 11.49
CA ALA A 240 -12.14 -13.84 10.87
C ALA A 240 -12.95 -13.09 11.95
N PRO A 241 -13.34 -11.83 11.70
CA PRO A 241 -13.36 -11.15 10.40
C PRO A 241 -12.10 -10.32 10.07
N TYR A 242 -11.00 -10.55 10.79
CA TYR A 242 -9.65 -9.99 10.57
C TYR A 242 -9.50 -8.48 10.77
N ILE A 243 -10.41 -7.63 10.29
CA ILE A 243 -10.30 -6.16 10.41
C ILE A 243 -11.64 -5.49 10.78
N ASN A 244 -12.74 -5.89 10.14
CA ASN A 244 -14.05 -5.27 10.35
C ASN A 244 -15.15 -6.33 10.49
N GLY A 245 -16.02 -6.15 11.47
CA GLY A 245 -17.13 -7.06 11.76
C GLY A 245 -18.42 -6.69 11.05
N SER A 246 -19.46 -6.40 11.83
CA SER A 246 -20.83 -6.14 11.35
C SER A 246 -21.04 -4.77 10.69
N GLY A 247 -20.07 -4.27 9.92
CA GLY A 247 -20.12 -2.98 9.24
C GLY A 247 -19.32 -1.87 9.93
N PHE A 248 -19.50 -0.63 9.46
CA PHE A 248 -18.86 0.53 10.07
C PHE A 248 -19.48 0.85 11.43
N TYR A 249 -18.63 1.09 12.43
CA TYR A 249 -19.02 1.62 13.73
C TYR A 249 -19.50 3.08 13.61
N GLY A 250 -18.82 3.89 12.79
CA GLY A 250 -19.15 5.29 12.58
C GLY A 250 -20.01 5.56 11.35
N THR A 251 -20.31 6.85 11.15
CA THR A 251 -20.94 7.31 9.90
C THR A 251 -19.90 7.28 8.78
N ALA A 252 -20.07 6.36 7.83
CA ALA A 252 -19.16 6.22 6.70
C ALA A 252 -19.14 7.45 5.79
N GLY A 253 -17.94 7.83 5.35
CA GLY A 253 -17.73 8.71 4.24
C GLY A 253 -17.80 7.97 2.90
N THR A 254 -16.95 8.35 1.94
CA THR A 254 -17.02 7.83 0.57
C THR A 254 -15.65 7.49 -0.01
N ILE A 255 -15.64 6.62 -1.01
CA ILE A 255 -14.52 6.44 -1.93
C ILE A 255 -14.97 6.72 -3.36
N SER A 256 -14.09 7.32 -4.16
CA SER A 256 -14.24 7.47 -5.62
C SER A 256 -12.93 7.17 -6.35
N TYR A 257 -13.03 6.93 -7.66
CA TYR A 257 -11.92 6.63 -8.58
C TYR A 257 -11.84 7.68 -9.68
#